data_AF-A0A952J6F8-F1
#
_entry.id   AF-A0A952J6F8-F1
#
_cell.length_a   1.000
_cell.length_b   1.000
_cell.length_c   1.000
_cell.angle_alpha   90.00
_cell.angle_beta   90.00
_cell.angle_gamma   90.00
#
_symmetry.space_group_name_H-M   'P 1'
#
loop_
_entity.id
_entity.type
_entity.pdbx_description
1 polymer ?
#
loop_
_entity_poly.entity_id
_entity_poly.type
_entity_poly.pdbx_seq_one_letter_code
_entity_poly.pdbx_strand_id
1 'polypeptide(L)' 'ESPTPVIPLHARLSESLQGLPARCREAFQLRLEQNLSNSEIAQRMHISKRTVEEYMTTAFAHLRKFEKEILGME' A
#
# COMPACT_ATOMS: atom_id res chain seq x y z
N GLU A 1 -5.78 -17.00 -33.48
CA GLU A 1 -5.76 -16.69 -32.04
C GLU A 1 -5.05 -15.37 -31.82
N SER A 2 -5.58 -14.48 -30.98
CA SER A 2 -4.89 -13.25 -30.56
C SER A 2 -5.00 -13.20 -29.03
N PRO A 3 -3.94 -13.52 -28.27
CA PRO A 3 -4.03 -13.45 -26.82
C PRO A 3 -4.17 -11.98 -26.45
N THR A 4 -5.33 -11.63 -25.89
CA THR A 4 -5.49 -10.37 -25.18
C THR A 4 -4.35 -10.25 -24.17
N PRO A 5 -3.58 -9.15 -24.16
CA PRO A 5 -2.61 -8.91 -23.10
C PRO A 5 -3.40 -8.64 -21.82
N VAL A 6 -3.80 -9.72 -21.15
CA VAL A 6 -4.32 -9.65 -19.80
C VAL A 6 -3.16 -9.21 -18.93
N ILE A 7 -2.99 -7.90 -18.79
CA ILE A 7 -2.00 -7.35 -17.86
C ILE A 7 -2.36 -7.96 -16.51
N PRO A 8 -1.49 -8.82 -15.96
CA PRO A 8 -1.86 -9.58 -14.80
C PRO A 8 -1.97 -8.61 -13.62
N LEU A 9 -2.97 -8.83 -12.76
CA LEU A 9 -3.26 -7.97 -11.61
C LEU A 9 -2.02 -7.69 -10.75
N HIS A 10 -1.06 -8.63 -10.72
CA HIS A 10 0.22 -8.47 -10.02
C HIS A 10 1.10 -7.32 -10.57
N ALA A 11 1.06 -7.06 -11.87
CA ALA A 11 1.86 -6.01 -12.51
C ALA A 11 1.29 -4.64 -12.14
N ARG A 12 -0.04 -4.52 -12.18
CA ARG A 12 -0.77 -3.32 -11.76
C ARG A 12 -0.54 -3.02 -10.26
N LEU A 13 -0.61 -4.02 -9.39
CA LEU A 13 -0.29 -3.87 -7.96
C LEU A 13 1.17 -3.42 -7.73
N SER A 14 2.11 -3.93 -8.52
CA SER A 14 3.52 -3.52 -8.44
C SER A 14 3.71 -2.05 -8.80
N GLU A 15 2.97 -1.52 -9.77
CA GLU A 15 2.97 -0.08 -10.10
C GLU A 15 2.41 0.79 -8.96
N SER A 16 1.29 0.40 -8.34
CA SER A 16 0.78 1.15 -7.17
C SER A 16 1.77 1.12 -6.02
N LEU A 17 2.43 -0.02 -5.82
CA LEU A 17 3.48 -0.15 -4.83
C LEU A 17 4.68 0.76 -5.17
N GLN A 18 5.09 0.87 -6.44
CA GLN A 18 6.12 1.84 -6.87
C GLN A 18 5.72 3.29 -6.57
N GLY A 19 4.42 3.62 -6.66
CA GLY A 19 3.90 4.93 -6.27
C GLY A 19 3.86 5.16 -4.74
N LEU A 20 3.91 4.12 -3.92
CA LEU A 20 4.04 4.25 -2.47
C LEU A 20 5.51 4.45 -2.08
N PRO A 21 5.81 5.43 -1.20
CA PRO A 21 7.13 5.51 -0.60
C PRO A 21 7.42 4.23 0.19
N ALA A 22 8.66 3.74 0.09
CA ALA A 22 9.09 2.47 0.68
C ALA A 22 8.72 2.34 2.17
N ARG A 23 8.77 3.46 2.92
CA ARG A 23 8.37 3.54 4.33
C ARG A 23 6.88 3.23 4.56
N CYS A 24 5.98 3.75 3.73
CA CYS A 24 4.54 3.43 3.85
C CYS A 24 4.27 1.95 3.58
N ARG A 25 4.96 1.39 2.59
CA ARG A 25 4.84 -0.02 2.24
C ARG A 25 5.30 -0.92 3.38
N GLU A 26 6.44 -0.60 3.99
CA GLU A 26 6.98 -1.34 5.12
C GLU A 26 6.03 -1.30 6.33
N ALA A 27 5.48 -0.13 6.67
CA ALA A 27 4.48 -0.01 7.72
C ALA A 27 3.23 -0.88 7.46
N PHE A 28 2.76 -0.90 6.22
CA PHE A 28 1.59 -1.67 5.82
C PHE A 28 1.87 -3.19 5.81
N GLN A 29 3.05 -3.61 5.34
CA GLN A 29 3.50 -5.01 5.41
C GLN A 29 3.61 -5.49 6.85
N LEU A 30 4.21 -4.69 7.74
CA LEU A 30 4.30 -5.03 9.16
C LEU A 30 2.92 -5.24 9.79
N ARG A 31 1.92 -4.47 9.36
CA ARG A 31 0.53 -4.67 9.79
C ARG A 31 -0.12 -5.90 9.18
N LEU A 32 0.18 -6.24 7.92
CA LEU A 32 -0.38 -7.42 7.26
C LEU A 32 0.25 -8.73 7.74
N GLU A 33 1.58 -8.81 7.76
CA GLU A 33 2.31 -10.02 8.17
C GLU A 33 2.21 -10.26 9.68
N GLN A 34 2.35 -9.20 10.48
CA GLN A 34 2.50 -9.33 11.92
C GLN A 34 1.33 -8.75 12.73
N ASN A 35 0.28 -8.21 12.08
CA ASN A 35 -0.89 -7.62 12.76
C ASN A 35 -0.50 -6.57 13.82
N LEU A 36 0.65 -5.91 13.63
CA LEU A 36 1.18 -4.94 14.58
C LEU A 36 0.30 -3.69 14.64
N SER A 37 0.17 -3.14 15.84
CA SER A 37 -0.51 -1.85 16.04
C SER A 37 0.36 -0.69 15.54
N ASN A 38 -0.26 0.46 15.23
CA ASN A 38 0.46 1.66 14.78
C ASN A 38 1.61 2.06 15.72
N SER A 39 1.43 1.88 17.03
CA SER A 39 2.47 2.12 18.04
C SER A 39 3.64 1.14 17.93
N GLU A 40 3.39 -0.13 17.68
CA GLU A 40 4.45 -1.13 17.54
C GLU A 40 5.22 -0.97 16.23
N ILE A 41 4.51 -0.64 15.15
CA ILE A 41 5.12 -0.29 13.87
C ILE A 41 6.01 0.94 14.03
N ALA A 42 5.56 1.92 14.82
CA ALA A 42 6.33 3.13 15.12
C ALA A 42 7.64 2.80 15.84
N GLN A 43 7.57 1.94 16.86
CA GLN A 43 8.77 1.47 17.55
C GLN A 43 9.69 0.67 16.62
N ARG A 44 9.14 -0.24 15.83
CA ARG A 44 9.92 -1.12 14.94
C ARG A 44 10.62 -0.35 13.81
N MET A 45 9.96 0.67 13.28
CA MET A 45 10.52 1.55 12.24
C MET A 45 11.32 2.73 12.80
N HIS A 46 11.41 2.85 14.14
CA HIS A 46 12.05 3.98 14.83
C HIS A 46 11.50 5.35 14.38
N ILE A 47 10.18 5.46 14.25
CA ILE A 47 9.47 6.70 13.87
C ILE A 47 8.38 7.01 14.90
N SER A 48 7.81 8.20 14.81
CA SER A 48 6.70 8.60 15.68
C SER A 48 5.41 7.88 15.28
N LYS A 49 4.55 7.56 16.26
CA LYS A 49 3.20 7.02 16.02
C LYS A 49 2.42 7.89 15.03
N ARG A 50 2.54 9.22 15.17
CA ARG A 50 1.96 10.19 14.22
C ARG A 50 2.42 9.96 12.79
N THR A 51 3.71 9.70 12.57
CA THR A 51 4.27 9.39 11.25
C THR A 51 3.71 8.08 10.71
N VAL A 52 3.55 7.05 11.55
CA VAL A 52 2.88 5.80 11.15
C VAL A 52 1.42 6.05 10.78
N GLU A 53 0.69 6.88 11.53
CA GLU A 53 -0.69 7.24 11.21
C GLU A 53 -0.77 7.98 9.86
N GLU A 54 0.16 8.89 9.57
CA GLU A 54 0.27 9.53 8.26
C GLU A 54 0.64 8.53 7.16
N TYR A 55 1.54 7.59 7.42
CA TYR A 55 1.90 6.53 6.48
C TYR A 55 0.74 5.57 6.20
N MET A 56 0.00 5.16 7.23
CA MET A 56 -1.22 4.36 7.11
C MET A 56 -2.26 5.12 6.28
N THR A 57 -2.53 6.38 6.62
CA THR A 57 -3.49 7.23 5.90
C THR A 57 -3.09 7.39 4.44
N THR A 58 -1.82 7.66 4.17
CA THR A 58 -1.28 7.78 2.81
C THR A 58 -1.36 6.46 2.06
N ALA A 59 -1.00 5.34 2.71
CA ALA A 59 -1.06 4.02 2.12
C ALA A 59 -2.50 3.62 1.77
N PHE A 60 -3.46 3.82 2.68
CA PHE A 60 -4.88 3.57 2.42
C PHE A 60 -5.44 4.50 1.35
N ALA A 61 -5.08 5.79 1.35
CA ALA A 61 -5.51 6.73 0.31
C ALA A 61 -4.98 6.32 -1.08
N HIS A 62 -3.71 5.92 -1.16
CA HIS A 62 -3.13 5.36 -2.38
C HIS A 62 -3.82 4.06 -2.79
N LEU A 63 -4.04 3.14 -1.86
CA LEU A 63 -4.69 1.85 -2.12
C LEU A 63 -6.11 2.07 -2.66
N ARG A 64 -6.87 2.98 -2.04
CA ARG A 64 -8.23 3.34 -2.46
C ARG A 64 -8.26 4.04 -3.80
N LYS A 65 -7.30 4.93 -4.08
CA LYS A 65 -7.16 5.58 -5.39
C LYS A 65 -6.86 4.54 -6.47
N PHE A 66 -5.96 3.61 -6.18
CA PHE A 66 -5.62 2.52 -7.08
C PHE A 66 -6.79 1.57 -7.29
N GLU A 67 -7.50 1.19 -6.22
CA GLU A 67 -8.71 0.38 -6.29
C GLU A 67 -9.77 1.06 -7.15
N LYS A 68 -10.02 2.37 -6.98
CA LYS A 68 -10.93 3.14 -7.84
C LYS A 68 -10.50 3.17 -9.30
N GLU A 69 -9.20 3.34 -9.57
CA GLU A 69 -8.63 3.37 -10.92
C GLU A 69 -8.75 1.99 -11.61
N ILE A 70 -8.61 0.91 -10.84
CA ILE A 70 -8.78 -0.47 -11.31
C ILE A 70 -10.27 -0.79 -11.52
N LEU A 71 -11.15 -0.36 -10.61
CA LEU A 71 -12.58 -0.64 -10.67
C LEU A 71 -13.37 0.29 -11.61
N GLY A 72 -12.73 1.35 -12.14
CA GLY A 72 -13.37 2.27 -13.09
C GLY A 72 -14.64 2.94 -12.56
N MET A 73 -14.67 3.31 -11.27
CA MET A 73 -15.82 3.99 -10.67
C MET A 73 -15.56 5.49 -10.52
N GLU A 74 -15.97 6.23 -11.55
CA GLU A 74 -16.12 7.69 -11.58
C GLU A 74 -17.57 8.10 -11.23
#